data_AF-A0A931THI4-F1
#
_entry.id   AF-A0A931THI4-F1
#
_cell.length_a   1.000
_cell.length_b   1.000
_cell.length_c   1.000
_cell.angle_alpha   90.00
_cell.angle_beta   90.00
_cell.angle_gamma   90.00
#
_symmetry.space_group_name_H-M   'P 1'
#
loop_
_entity.id
_entity.type
_entity.pdbx_description
1 polymer ?
#
loop_
_entity_poly.entity_id
_entity_poly.type
_entity_poly.pdbx_seq_one_letter_code
_entity_poly.pdbx_strand_id
1 'polypeptide(L)'
;QVHIFDAKDLRERFDRSYAARRKAGHTIPVGRGMWVSLYHPDSDDPVNRVGGGIGLDHPPINTVPLDEPTASGSSSTRPPVMPPTSQGTAAGEDDNFEPLTIPEAKVRLARTLGVDPGSIKITVEA
;
A
#
# COMPACT_ATOMS: atom_id res chain seq x y z
N GLN A 1 -3.64 -15.19 2.24
CA GLN A 1 -3.31 -16.55 1.74
C GLN A 1 -1.80 -16.76 1.89
N VAL A 2 -1.38 -17.98 2.20
CA VAL A 2 0.03 -18.38 2.34
C VAL A 2 0.35 -19.38 1.24
N HIS A 3 1.47 -19.17 0.54
CA HIS A 3 1.93 -20.03 -0.56
C HIS A 3 3.39 -20.45 -0.31
N ILE A 4 3.77 -21.59 -0.87
CA ILE A 4 5.16 -22.02 -0.96
C ILE A 4 5.52 -22.07 -2.45
N PHE A 5 6.65 -21.47 -2.79
CA PHE A 5 7.16 -21.40 -4.15
C PHE A 5 8.55 -22.00 -4.23
N ASP A 6 8.88 -22.55 -5.39
CA ASP A 6 10.25 -22.89 -5.71
C ASP A 6 11.08 -21.61 -5.92
N ALA A 7 12.26 -21.57 -5.29
CA ALA A 7 13.10 -20.37 -5.34
C ALA A 7 13.64 -20.07 -6.75
N LYS A 8 13.83 -21.09 -7.59
CA LYS A 8 14.33 -20.93 -8.95
C LYS A 8 13.26 -20.30 -9.85
N ASP A 9 12.02 -20.77 -9.78
CA ASP A 9 10.91 -20.16 -10.54
C ASP A 9 10.71 -18.69 -10.13
N LEU A 10 10.77 -18.41 -8.82
CA LEU A 10 10.65 -17.04 -8.31
C LEU A 10 11.79 -16.13 -8.82
N ARG A 11 13.02 -16.65 -8.90
CA ARG A 11 14.19 -15.96 -9.45
C ARG A 11 14.01 -15.64 -10.93
N GLU A 12 13.58 -16.62 -11.73
CA GLU A 12 13.38 -16.47 -13.17
C GLU A 12 12.28 -15.44 -13.50
N ARG A 13 11.17 -15.47 -12.74
CA ARG A 13 10.10 -14.46 -12.84
C ARG A 13 10.58 -13.06 -12.48
N PHE A 14 11.35 -12.94 -11.40
CA PHE A 14 11.94 -11.67 -11.00
C PHE A 14 12.87 -11.11 -12.09
N ASP A 15 13.76 -11.94 -12.64
CA ASP A 15 14.73 -11.51 -13.65
C ASP A 15 14.01 -11.08 -14.96
N ARG A 16 12.94 -11.78 -15.38
CA ARG A 16 12.09 -11.34 -16.51
C ARG A 16 11.42 -10.00 -16.24
N SER A 17 10.84 -9.82 -15.06
CA SER A 17 10.19 -8.57 -14.68
C SER A 17 11.18 -7.40 -14.65
N TYR A 18 12.42 -7.67 -14.24
CA TYR A 18 13.51 -6.69 -14.21
C TYR A 18 13.92 -6.28 -15.61
N ALA A 19 14.15 -7.27 -16.49
CA ALA A 19 14.51 -7.03 -17.88
C ALA A 19 13.43 -6.23 -18.62
N ALA A 20 12.14 -6.56 -18.42
CA ALA A 20 11.03 -5.86 -19.06
C ALA A 20 10.94 -4.39 -18.61
N ARG A 21 11.06 -4.12 -17.31
CA ARG A 21 11.07 -2.76 -16.76
C ARG A 21 12.26 -1.94 -17.27
N ARG A 22 13.44 -2.56 -17.36
CA ARG A 22 14.64 -1.93 -17.94
C ARG A 22 14.42 -1.60 -19.42
N LYS A 23 13.84 -2.51 -20.20
CA LYS A 23 13.54 -2.31 -21.62
C LYS A 23 12.51 -1.19 -21.85
N ALA A 24 11.54 -1.07 -20.95
CA ALA A 24 10.52 -0.01 -20.97
C ALA A 24 11.02 1.35 -20.43
N GLY A 25 12.30 1.48 -20.06
CA GLY A 25 12.89 2.76 -19.60
C GLY A 25 12.65 3.08 -18.12
N HIS A 26 12.16 2.13 -17.32
CA HIS A 26 11.99 2.36 -15.88
C HIS A 26 13.34 2.39 -15.16
N THR A 27 13.48 3.30 -14.21
CA THR A 27 14.65 3.37 -13.32
C THR A 27 14.39 2.53 -12.07
N ILE A 28 15.24 1.52 -11.84
CA ILE A 28 15.17 0.66 -10.65
C ILE A 28 16.30 1.07 -9.71
N PRO A 29 16.01 1.76 -8.58
CA PRO A 29 17.04 2.25 -7.68
C PRO A 29 17.80 1.09 -7.01
N VAL A 30 19.12 1.20 -7.00
CA VAL A 30 20.01 0.23 -6.34
C VAL A 30 19.70 0.18 -4.85
N GLY A 31 19.63 -1.03 -4.28
CA GLY A 31 19.31 -1.24 -2.86
C GLY A 31 17.81 -1.25 -2.54
N ARG A 32 16.92 -1.02 -3.52
CA ARG A 32 15.48 -1.27 -3.37
C ARG A 32 15.07 -2.53 -4.13
N GLY A 33 14.25 -3.35 -3.47
CA GLY A 33 13.60 -4.49 -4.08
C GLY A 33 12.54 -4.06 -5.10
N MET A 34 12.14 -5.02 -5.92
CA MET A 34 11.08 -4.84 -6.91
C MET A 34 9.95 -5.82 -6.62
N TRP A 35 8.71 -5.35 -6.74
CA TRP A 35 7.52 -6.16 -6.55
C TRP A 35 7.10 -6.83 -7.85
N VAL A 36 6.83 -8.14 -7.78
CA VAL A 36 6.23 -8.93 -8.87
C VAL A 36 4.79 -9.27 -8.47
N SER A 37 3.86 -9.12 -9.40
CA SER A 37 2.43 -9.36 -9.11
C SER A 37 2.17 -10.83 -8.82
N LEU A 38 1.55 -11.11 -7.68
CA LEU A 38 1.30 -12.48 -7.25
C LEU A 38 0.10 -13.13 -7.98
N TYR A 39 -0.97 -12.35 -8.21
CA TYR A 39 -2.27 -12.87 -8.68
C TYR A 39 -2.75 -12.32 -10.02
N HIS A 40 -1.99 -11.44 -10.66
CA HIS A 40 -2.30 -11.06 -12.05
C HIS A 40 -1.59 -12.03 -12.99
N PRO A 41 -2.26 -12.46 -14.08
CA PRO A 41 -1.62 -13.32 -15.06
C PRO A 41 -0.41 -12.61 -15.68
N ASP A 42 0.56 -13.43 -16.10
CA ASP A 42 1.74 -12.96 -16.83
C ASP A 42 1.30 -12.31 -18.15
N SER A 43 1.74 -11.07 -18.37
CA SER A 43 1.40 -10.29 -19.55
C SER A 43 2.52 -9.30 -19.83
N ASP A 44 2.84 -9.11 -21.12
CA ASP A 44 3.81 -8.10 -21.57
C ASP A 44 3.27 -6.67 -21.47
N ASP A 45 1.94 -6.52 -21.44
CA ASP A 45 1.25 -5.24 -21.28
C ASP A 45 0.15 -5.36 -20.20
N PRO A 46 0.17 -4.56 -19.13
CA PRO A 46 1.22 -3.61 -18.72
C PRO A 46 2.51 -4.28 -18.20
N VAL A 47 3.65 -3.58 -18.36
CA VAL A 47 5.01 -4.05 -18.00
C VAL A 47 5.15 -4.49 -16.53
N ASN A 48 4.29 -3.99 -15.64
CA ASN A 48 4.28 -4.39 -14.23
C ASN A 48 3.71 -5.79 -13.98
N ARG A 49 3.11 -6.44 -15.00
CA ARG A 49 2.60 -7.82 -14.95
C ARG A 49 3.56 -8.87 -15.47
N VAL A 50 4.66 -8.47 -16.11
CA VAL A 50 5.67 -9.43 -16.59
C VAL A 50 6.25 -10.20 -15.41
N GLY A 51 6.27 -11.53 -15.54
CA GLY A 51 6.70 -12.45 -14.50
C GLY A 51 5.68 -12.66 -13.38
N GLY A 52 4.46 -12.12 -13.51
CA GLY A 52 3.40 -12.26 -12.53
C GLY A 52 2.78 -13.65 -12.46
N GLY A 53 1.80 -13.80 -11.58
CA GLY A 53 0.84 -14.91 -11.63
C GLY A 53 1.25 -16.19 -10.92
N ILE A 54 2.39 -16.22 -10.24
CA ILE A 54 2.85 -17.43 -9.55
C ILE A 54 1.87 -17.91 -8.45
N GLY A 55 1.06 -17.02 -7.89
CA GLY A 55 0.00 -17.36 -6.94
C GLY A 55 -1.23 -18.01 -7.58
N LEU A 56 -1.38 -17.92 -8.90
CA LEU A 56 -2.41 -18.64 -9.66
C LEU A 56 -1.94 -20.07 -9.99
N ASP A 57 -0.64 -20.25 -10.22
CA ASP A 57 -0.03 -21.55 -10.56
C ASP A 57 0.13 -22.46 -9.33
N HIS A 58 0.34 -21.87 -8.14
CA HIS A 58 0.54 -22.60 -6.90
C HIS A 58 -0.61 -22.34 -5.90
N PRO A 59 -1.45 -23.34 -5.60
CA PRO A 59 -2.57 -23.15 -4.68
C PRO A 59 -2.06 -22.79 -3.27
N PRO A 60 -2.83 -22.00 -2.50
CA PRO A 60 -2.44 -21.62 -1.16
C PRO A 60 -2.39 -22.84 -0.24
N ILE A 61 -1.34 -22.92 0.58
CA ILE A 61 -1.22 -23.93 1.65
C ILE A 61 -2.07 -23.58 2.87
N ASN A 62 -2.43 -22.31 3.03
CA ASN A 62 -3.27 -21.84 4.12
C ASN A 62 -3.97 -20.52 3.76
N THR A 63 -5.16 -20.29 4.33
CA THR A 63 -5.92 -19.05 4.19
C THR A 63 -6.35 -18.58 5.57
N VAL A 64 -5.91 -17.38 5.95
CA VAL A 64 -6.33 -16.73 7.20
C VAL A 64 -7.41 -15.69 6.82
N PRO A 65 -8.63 -15.81 7.34
CA PRO A 65 -9.68 -14.81 7.14
C PRO A 65 -9.31 -13.53 7.89
N LEU A 66 -9.58 -12.36 7.29
CA LEU A 66 -9.27 -11.06 7.88
C LEU A 66 -10.40 -10.52 8.79
N ASP A 67 -11.57 -11.16 8.74
CA ASP A 67 -12.79 -10.68 9.41
C ASP A 67 -12.95 -11.19 10.85
N GLU A 68 -12.09 -12.10 11.29
CA GLU A 68 -12.12 -12.64 12.65
C GLU A 68 -10.99 -12.02 13.48
N PRO A 69 -11.29 -11.15 14.48
CA PRO A 69 -10.29 -10.75 15.45
C PRO A 69 -9.94 -11.97 16.30
N THR A 70 -8.97 -12.77 15.86
CA THR A 70 -8.46 -13.89 16.64
C THR A 70 -7.91 -13.36 17.95
N ALA A 71 -8.61 -13.66 19.05
CA ALA A 71 -8.18 -13.34 20.39
C ALA A 71 -6.74 -13.82 20.60
N SER A 72 -5.90 -12.85 20.93
CA SER A 72 -4.46 -12.94 21.07
C SER A 72 -4.01 -14.09 21.98
N GLY A 73 -3.10 -14.90 21.45
CA GLY A 73 -2.37 -15.93 22.19
C GLY A 73 -0.92 -16.03 21.75
N SER A 74 -0.21 -14.91 21.62
CA SER A 74 1.26 -14.92 21.62
C SER A 74 1.81 -13.56 22.06
N SER A 75 2.20 -13.48 23.33
CA SER A 75 2.95 -12.37 23.89
C SER A 75 4.37 -12.38 23.34
N SER A 76 4.60 -11.68 22.23
CA SER A 76 5.92 -11.17 21.89
C SER A 76 6.03 -9.74 22.39
N THR A 77 6.55 -9.57 23.61
CA THR A 77 6.96 -8.28 24.15
C THR A 77 8.07 -7.71 23.25
N ARG A 78 7.69 -6.83 22.32
CA ARG A 78 8.61 -5.99 21.57
C ARG A 78 9.00 -4.80 22.47
N PRO A 79 10.29 -4.52 22.71
CA PRO A 79 10.67 -3.31 23.43
C PRO A 79 10.20 -2.05 22.67
N PRO A 80 9.83 -0.96 23.36
CA PRO A 80 9.34 0.24 22.73
C PRO A 80 10.48 0.93 21.98
N VAL A 81 10.53 0.74 20.67
CA VAL A 81 11.32 1.60 19.78
C VAL A 81 10.42 2.75 19.38
N MET A 82 10.74 3.95 19.85
CA MET A 82 10.07 5.19 19.45
C MET A 82 10.05 5.32 17.92
N PRO A 83 8.90 5.61 17.30
CA PRO A 83 8.85 5.91 15.88
C PRO A 83 9.45 7.31 15.63
N PRO A 84 10.32 7.50 14.62
CA PRO A 84 10.46 8.80 14.00
C PRO A 84 9.12 9.15 13.32
N THR A 85 8.52 10.22 13.82
CA THR A 85 7.39 10.93 13.24
C THR A 85 7.70 11.28 11.78
N SER A 86 6.90 10.79 10.83
CA SER A 86 6.66 11.39 9.51
C SER A 86 5.53 10.63 8.82
N GLN A 87 4.30 11.00 9.15
CA GLN A 87 3.11 10.68 8.35
C GLN A 87 3.19 11.47 7.04
N GLY A 88 3.59 10.80 5.96
CA GLY A 88 3.23 11.21 4.61
C GLY A 88 1.89 10.56 4.27
N THR A 89 0.79 11.24 4.59
CA THR A 89 -0.56 10.81 4.20
C THR A 89 -0.66 10.91 2.69
N ALA A 90 -0.97 9.78 2.06
CA ALA A 90 -1.25 9.69 0.64
C ALA A 90 -2.45 10.58 0.30
N ALA A 91 -2.22 11.48 -0.67
CA ALA A 91 -3.27 12.14 -1.41
C ALA A 91 -4.03 11.07 -2.20
N GLY A 92 -5.27 10.82 -1.79
CA GLY A 92 -6.32 10.23 -2.60
C GLY A 92 -7.44 11.25 -2.67
N GLU A 93 -7.61 11.83 -3.85
CA GLU A 93 -8.69 12.76 -4.20
C GLU A 93 -10.03 12.01 -4.16
N ASP A 94 -10.72 12.09 -3.03
CA ASP A 94 -12.17 11.90 -2.97
C ASP A 94 -12.82 13.24 -3.26
N ASP A 95 -13.03 13.53 -4.55
CA ASP A 95 -13.73 14.72 -5.03
C ASP A 95 -15.26 14.57 -4.90
N ASN A 96 -15.70 14.13 -3.71
CA ASN A 96 -17.08 14.24 -3.27
C ASN A 96 -17.22 15.61 -2.58
N PHE A 97 -17.49 16.65 -3.38
CA PHE A 97 -18.00 17.92 -2.87
C PHE A 97 -19.45 17.75 -2.39
N GLU A 98 -19.64 16.93 -1.36
CA GLU A 98 -20.82 17.05 -0.52
C GLU A 98 -20.74 18.43 0.15
N PRO A 99 -21.80 19.26 0.07
CA PRO A 99 -21.76 20.62 0.59
C PRO A 99 -21.53 20.58 2.10
N LEU A 100 -20.29 20.80 2.52
CA LEU A 100 -19.90 20.82 3.91
C LEU A 100 -20.48 22.03 4.60
N THR A 101 -21.02 21.80 5.79
CA THR A 101 -21.36 22.89 6.69
C THR A 101 -20.07 23.50 7.26
N ILE A 102 -20.09 24.80 7.57
CA ILE A 102 -18.97 25.52 8.21
C ILE A 102 -18.40 24.77 9.44
N PRO A 103 -19.20 24.19 10.38
CA PRO A 103 -18.65 23.44 11.50
C PRO A 103 -17.87 22.18 11.08
N GLU A 104 -18.33 21.45 10.06
CA GLU A 104 -17.63 20.26 9.56
C GLU A 104 -16.32 20.62 8.86
N ALA A 105 -16.32 21.73 8.10
CA ALA A 105 -15.11 22.29 7.51
C ALA A 105 -14.07 22.64 8.58
N LYS A 106 -14.50 23.24 9.70
CA LYS A 106 -13.60 23.53 10.84
C LYS A 106 -13.00 22.26 11.43
N VAL A 107 -13.78 21.17 11.59
CA VAL A 107 -13.28 19.89 12.13
C VAL A 107 -12.28 19.23 11.18
N ARG A 108 -12.55 19.25 9.86
CA ARG A 108 -11.61 18.70 8.86
C ARG A 108 -10.30 19.49 8.86
N LEU A 109 -10.36 20.82 8.84
CA LEU A 109 -9.17 21.67 8.90
C LEU A 109 -8.39 21.49 10.22
N ALA A 110 -9.08 21.37 11.36
CA ALA A 110 -8.47 21.09 12.65
C ALA A 110 -7.68 19.78 12.64
N ARG A 111 -8.25 18.71 12.08
CA ARG A 111 -7.57 17.42 11.95
C ARG A 111 -6.34 17.51 11.03
N THR A 112 -6.45 18.23 9.92
CA THR A 112 -5.34 18.40 8.96
C THR A 112 -4.21 19.27 9.52
N LEU A 113 -4.54 20.32 10.26
CA LEU A 113 -3.59 21.30 10.78
C LEU A 113 -3.12 20.99 12.21
N GLY A 114 -3.72 20.01 12.89
CA GLY A 114 -3.38 19.62 14.25
C GLY A 114 -3.73 20.69 15.30
N VAL A 115 -4.67 21.58 15.01
CA VAL A 115 -5.10 22.68 15.89
C VAL A 115 -6.52 22.43 16.39
N ASP A 116 -6.87 23.05 17.52
CA ASP A 116 -8.24 22.97 18.05
C ASP A 116 -9.24 23.64 17.08
N PRO A 117 -10.43 23.06 16.83
CA PRO A 117 -11.44 23.67 15.96
C PRO A 117 -11.88 25.06 16.43
N GLY A 118 -11.78 25.39 17.71
CA GLY A 118 -12.03 26.73 18.24
C GLY A 118 -11.05 27.79 17.73
N SER A 119 -9.83 27.39 17.36
CA SER A 119 -8.78 28.28 16.85
C SER A 119 -8.89 28.61 15.35
N ILE A 120 -9.88 28.05 14.65
CA ILE A 120 -10.06 28.23 13.20
C ILE A 120 -11.19 29.25 12.93
N LYS A 121 -10.85 30.34 12.24
CA LYS A 121 -11.81 31.35 11.74
C LYS A 121 -11.89 31.24 10.21
N ILE A 122 -13.09 30.98 9.68
CA ILE A 122 -13.37 30.91 8.25
C ILE A 122 -14.08 32.21 7.85
N THR A 123 -13.55 32.94 6.85
CA THR A 123 -14.16 34.13 6.25
C THR A 123 -14.41 33.88 4.77
N VAL A 124 -15.59 34.23 4.27
CA VAL A 124 -15.96 34.10 2.85
C VAL A 124 -15.98 35.51 2.26
N GLU A 125 -15.14 35.76 1.27
CA GLU A 125 -15.16 36.99 0.46
C GLU A 125 -15.63 36.62 -0.95
N ALA A 126 -16.43 37.50 -1.56
CA ALA A 126 -17.09 37.31 -2.85
C ALA A 126 -16.47 38.19 -3.94
#